data_AF-A0A838D817-F1
#
_entry.id   AF-A0A838D817-F1
#
_cell.length_a   1.000
_cell.length_b   1.000
_cell.length_c   1.000
_cell.angle_alpha   90.00
_cell.angle_beta   90.00
_cell.angle_gamma   90.00
#
_symmetry.space_group_name_H-M   'P 1'
#
loop_
_entity.id
_entity.type
_entity.pdbx_description
1 polymer ?
#
loop_
_entity_poly.entity_id
_entity_poly.type
_entity_poly.pdbx_seq_one_letter_code
_entity_poly.pdbx_strand_id
1 'polypeptide(L)'
;MNKYLNNSLMRIRWNKMADSIVDWESIVHKNVRSKDFEDAGNVDAVTDDSVIITSQGDRKEYSLPKDQVEGYNGAEVTLKISLSELESYKV
;
A
#
# COMPACT_ATOMS: atom_id res chain seq x y z
N MET A 1 -8.12 40.84 7.61
CA MET A 1 -9.18 39.88 8.02
C MET A 1 -9.46 38.96 6.84
N ASN A 2 -8.87 37.76 6.83
CA ASN A 2 -8.89 36.87 5.66
C ASN A 2 -10.10 35.93 5.74
N LYS A 3 -11.12 36.20 4.91
CA LYS A 3 -12.43 35.52 4.86
C LYS A 3 -12.41 34.09 4.27
N TYR A 4 -11.25 33.46 4.18
CA TYR A 4 -11.05 32.18 3.47
C TYR A 4 -10.86 30.95 4.39
N LEU A 5 -10.99 31.09 5.71
CA LEU A 5 -10.64 30.00 6.65
C LEU A 5 -11.81 29.18 7.23
N ASN A 6 -13.04 29.32 6.73
CA ASN A 6 -14.21 28.62 7.30
C ASN A 6 -14.92 27.71 6.30
N ASN A 7 -14.20 26.76 5.69
CA ASN A 7 -14.85 25.62 5.05
C ASN A 7 -14.25 24.32 5.59
N SER A 8 -14.96 23.69 6.52
CA SER A 8 -14.63 22.36 7.05
C SER A 8 -14.43 21.33 5.91
N LEU A 9 -15.14 21.52 4.79
CA LEU A 9 -15.02 20.71 3.58
C LEU A 9 -13.67 20.84 2.85
N MET A 10 -12.99 21.99 2.93
CA MET A 10 -11.66 22.18 2.34
C MET A 10 -10.56 21.50 3.17
N ARG A 11 -10.69 21.52 4.51
CA ARG A 11 -9.76 20.86 5.43
C ARG A 11 -9.84 19.33 5.35
N ILE A 12 -11.06 18.79 5.21
CA ILE A 12 -11.28 17.34 5.02
C ILE A 12 -10.71 16.86 3.67
N ARG A 13 -10.81 17.69 2.61
CA ARG A 13 -10.29 17.34 1.28
C ARG A 13 -8.77 17.38 1.19
N TRP A 14 -8.08 18.23 1.96
CA TRP A 14 -6.61 18.29 1.96
C TRP A 14 -5.96 17.14 2.74
N ASN A 15 -6.60 16.69 3.84
CA ASN A 15 -6.13 15.52 4.59
C ASN A 15 -6.33 14.18 3.84
N LYS A 16 -7.08 14.16 2.73
CA LYS A 16 -7.30 12.95 1.92
C LYS A 16 -6.26 12.78 0.79
N MET A 17 -5.35 13.75 0.60
CA MET A 17 -4.34 13.71 -0.48
C MET A 17 -2.99 13.13 -0.05
N ALA A 18 -2.82 12.84 1.24
CA ALA A 18 -1.59 12.24 1.79
C ALA A 18 -1.76 10.76 2.15
N ASP A 19 -2.92 10.18 1.84
CA ASP A 19 -3.27 8.85 2.34
C ASP A 19 -3.76 7.99 1.19
N SER A 20 -2.97 6.94 0.95
CA SER A 20 -3.50 5.59 0.80
C SER A 20 -4.27 5.26 -0.47
N ILE A 21 -4.07 4.04 -0.93
CA ILE A 21 -5.03 3.33 -1.76
C ILE A 21 -6.44 3.61 -1.22
N VAL A 22 -7.27 4.27 -2.03
CA VAL A 22 -8.59 4.82 -1.62
C VAL A 22 -9.56 3.72 -1.21
N ASP A 23 -9.28 2.50 -1.67
CA ASP A 23 -10.00 1.28 -1.35
C ASP A 23 -8.99 0.14 -1.21
N TRP A 24 -8.54 -0.15 0.01
CA TRP A 24 -7.55 -1.19 0.25
C TRP A 24 -8.07 -2.59 -0.11
N GLU A 25 -9.38 -2.82 -0.10
CA GLU A 25 -9.93 -4.12 -0.52
C GLU A 25 -9.75 -4.34 -2.03
N SER A 26 -9.67 -3.27 -2.83
CA SER A 26 -9.51 -3.36 -4.29
C SER A 26 -8.18 -3.96 -4.75
N ILE A 27 -7.17 -4.01 -3.88
CA ILE A 27 -5.84 -4.54 -4.21
C ILE A 27 -5.67 -6.02 -3.90
N VAL A 28 -6.64 -6.65 -3.24
CA VAL A 28 -6.59 -8.09 -2.96
C VAL A 28 -6.47 -8.87 -4.27
N HIS A 29 -5.59 -9.87 -4.27
CA HIS A 29 -5.17 -10.67 -5.42
C HIS A 29 -4.42 -9.92 -6.53
N LYS A 30 -4.08 -8.64 -6.36
CA LYS A 30 -3.22 -7.91 -7.32
C LYS A 30 -1.76 -8.30 -7.12
N ASN A 31 -1.02 -8.25 -8.22
CA ASN A 31 0.42 -8.47 -8.21
C ASN A 31 1.10 -7.31 -7.47
N VAL A 32 2.18 -7.64 -6.77
CA VAL A 32 3.00 -6.70 -6.00
C VAL A 32 4.38 -6.60 -6.63
N ARG A 33 4.83 -5.37 -6.88
CA ARG A 33 6.17 -5.05 -7.33
C ARG A 33 6.93 -4.35 -6.22
N SER A 34 8.12 -4.81 -5.93
CA SER A 34 9.05 -4.09 -5.05
C SER A 34 9.59 -2.83 -5.74
N LYS A 35 10.30 -1.97 -4.99
CA LYS A 35 10.89 -0.72 -5.48
C LYS A 35 11.87 -0.91 -6.64
N ASP A 36 12.58 -2.04 -6.62
CA ASP A 36 13.50 -2.49 -7.66
C ASP A 36 12.78 -3.19 -8.83
N PHE A 37 11.45 -3.12 -8.88
CA PHE A 37 10.57 -3.69 -9.91
C PHE A 37 10.59 -5.22 -10.00
N GLU A 38 11.10 -5.90 -8.96
CA GLU A 38 11.04 -7.36 -8.86
C GLU A 38 9.64 -7.84 -8.47
N ASP A 39 9.35 -9.11 -8.76
CA ASP A 39 8.10 -9.75 -8.36
C ASP A 39 8.14 -10.07 -6.85
N ALA A 40 7.27 -9.42 -6.08
CA ALA A 40 7.12 -9.64 -4.66
C ALA A 40 5.96 -10.61 -4.33
N GLY A 41 5.21 -11.06 -5.34
CA GLY A 41 4.06 -11.93 -5.19
C GLY A 41 2.72 -11.20 -5.33
N ASN A 42 1.76 -11.57 -4.51
CA ASN A 42 0.38 -11.06 -4.59
C ASN A 42 -0.12 -10.63 -3.23
N VAL A 43 -1.03 -9.66 -3.21
CA VAL A 43 -1.79 -9.35 -1.99
C VAL A 43 -2.74 -10.50 -1.70
N ASP A 44 -2.58 -11.14 -0.55
CA ASP A 44 -3.48 -12.19 -0.07
C ASP A 44 -4.64 -11.61 0.73
N ALA A 45 -4.33 -10.66 1.62
CA ALA A 45 -5.31 -10.02 2.49
C ALA A 45 -4.88 -8.60 2.89
N VAL A 46 -5.82 -7.85 3.46
CA VAL A 46 -5.58 -6.55 4.06
C VAL A 46 -6.11 -6.58 5.50
N THR A 47 -5.35 -6.01 6.43
CA THR A 47 -5.76 -5.76 7.82
C THR A 47 -5.91 -4.26 8.06
N ASP A 48 -6.21 -3.85 9.30
CA ASP A 48 -6.30 -2.43 9.65
C ASP A 48 -5.00 -1.68 9.33
N ASP A 49 -3.84 -2.28 9.63
CA ASP A 49 -2.53 -1.60 9.55
C ASP A 49 -1.61 -2.16 8.46
N SER A 50 -1.91 -3.34 7.89
CA SER A 50 -0.97 -4.05 6.99
C SER A 50 -1.63 -4.62 5.75
N VAL A 51 -0.79 -4.94 4.78
CA VAL A 51 -1.09 -5.75 3.60
C VAL A 51 -0.35 -7.07 3.74
N ILE A 52 -1.07 -8.17 3.62
CA ILE A 52 -0.48 -9.51 3.64
C ILE A 52 -0.09 -9.86 2.21
N ILE A 53 1.18 -10.16 2.00
CA ILE A 53 1.75 -10.48 0.69
C ILE A 53 2.24 -11.92 0.72
N THR A 54 1.88 -12.70 -0.29
CA THR A 54 2.37 -14.08 -0.47
C THR A 54 3.23 -14.17 -1.72
N SER A 55 4.48 -14.63 -1.58
CA SER A 55 5.37 -14.85 -2.72
C SER A 55 4.88 -15.98 -3.61
N GLN A 56 5.15 -15.86 -4.90
CA GLN A 56 4.98 -16.97 -5.83
C GLN A 56 6.09 -18.01 -5.58
N GLY A 57 5.74 -19.30 -5.57
CA GLY A 57 6.70 -20.40 -5.41
C GLY A 57 6.88 -20.87 -3.97
N ASP A 58 7.84 -20.31 -3.24
CA ASP A 58 8.20 -20.73 -1.87
C ASP A 58 7.12 -20.40 -0.81
N ARG A 59 6.05 -19.69 -1.22
CA ARG A 59 4.87 -19.36 -0.41
C ARG A 59 5.25 -18.71 0.91
N LYS A 60 6.25 -17.82 0.88
CA LYS A 60 6.54 -16.95 2.02
C LYS A 60 5.40 -15.96 2.17
N GLU A 61 5.06 -15.68 3.41
CA GLU A 61 4.06 -14.70 3.80
C GLU A 61 4.76 -13.52 4.46
N TYR A 62 4.33 -12.30 4.13
CA TYR A 62 4.86 -11.07 4.68
C TYR A 62 3.71 -10.21 5.20
N SER A 63 3.87 -9.63 6.39
CA SER A 63 2.94 -8.64 6.93
C SER A 63 3.54 -7.26 6.77
N LEU A 64 3.23 -6.59 5.68
CA LEU A 64 3.83 -5.30 5.33
C LEU A 64 2.96 -4.13 5.81
N PRO A 65 3.49 -3.17 6.60
CA PRO A 65 2.77 -1.97 6.97
C PRO A 65 2.29 -1.18 5.75
N LYS A 66 1.06 -0.65 5.80
CA LYS A 66 0.46 0.13 4.70
C LYS A 66 1.30 1.35 4.30
N ASP A 67 2.09 1.91 5.22
CA ASP A 67 2.96 3.05 4.94
C ASP A 67 4.15 2.70 4.03
N GLN A 68 4.49 1.42 3.86
CA GLN A 68 5.49 0.93 2.91
C GLN A 68 4.91 0.66 1.51
N VAL A 69 3.59 0.78 1.34
CA VAL A 69 2.98 0.72 0.02
C VAL A 69 3.10 2.09 -0.64
N GLU A 70 3.63 2.11 -1.86
CA GLU A 70 3.79 3.33 -2.65
C GLU A 70 2.50 3.70 -3.38
N GLY A 71 1.84 2.71 -4.02
CA GLY A 71 0.59 2.96 -4.72
C GLY A 71 0.00 1.73 -5.41
N TYR A 72 -1.13 1.95 -6.08
CA TYR A 72 -1.82 0.97 -6.91
C TYR A 72 -2.29 1.66 -8.19
N ASN A 73 -1.93 1.09 -9.35
CA ASN A 73 -2.24 1.69 -10.66
C ASN A 73 -3.47 1.07 -11.36
N GLY A 74 -4.23 0.21 -10.68
CA GLY A 74 -5.33 -0.56 -11.28
C GLY A 74 -4.94 -1.99 -11.70
N ALA A 75 -3.65 -2.27 -11.89
CA ALA A 75 -3.13 -3.60 -12.20
C ALA A 75 -2.20 -4.15 -11.12
N GLU A 76 -1.24 -3.34 -10.68
CA GLU A 76 -0.17 -3.74 -9.76
C GLU A 76 -0.05 -2.77 -8.59
N VAL A 77 0.32 -3.32 -7.43
CA VAL A 77 0.71 -2.58 -6.22
C VAL A 77 2.22 -2.39 -6.25
N THR A 78 2.71 -1.17 -5.99
CA THR A 78 4.16 -0.91 -5.86
C THR A 78 4.54 -0.64 -4.42
N LEU A 79 5.72 -1.13 -4.01
CA LEU A 79 6.27 -0.94 -2.66
C LEU A 79 7.36 0.13 -2.65
N LYS A 80 7.53 0.80 -1.51
CA LYS A 80 8.61 1.76 -1.26
C LYS A 80 9.96 1.11 -0.94
N ILE A 81 9.97 -0.22 -0.76
CA ILE A 81 11.11 -1.03 -0.32
C ILE A 81 11.51 -2.05 -1.39
N SER A 82 12.77 -2.49 -1.39
CA SER A 82 13.28 -3.55 -2.27
C SER A 82 12.72 -4.92 -1.89
N LEU A 83 12.87 -5.91 -2.78
CA LEU A 83 12.51 -7.29 -2.46
C LEU A 83 13.34 -7.83 -1.28
N SER A 84 14.61 -7.46 -1.21
CA SER A 84 15.49 -7.85 -0.09
C SER A 84 15.09 -7.24 1.25
N GLU A 85 14.58 -6.00 1.26
CA GLU A 85 14.04 -5.36 2.47
C GLU A 85 12.72 -6.01 2.92
N LEU A 86 11.90 -6.50 1.97
CA LEU A 86 10.63 -7.18 2.27
C LEU A 86 10.83 -8.43 3.15
N GLU A 87 11.96 -9.14 3.01
CA GLU A 87 12.28 -10.31 3.84
C GLU A 87 12.32 -10.01 5.35
N SER A 88 12.51 -8.75 5.75
CA SER A 88 12.45 -8.33 7.15
C SER A 88 11.03 -8.34 7.76
N TYR A 89 10.00 -8.43 6.91
CA TYR A 89 8.57 -8.46 7.28
C TYR A 89 7.96 -9.86 7.21
N LYS A 90 8.78 -10.90 7.04
CA LYS A 90 8.32 -12.28 6.95
C LYS A 90 7.66 -12.73 8.25
N VAL A 91 6.53 -13.43 8.12
CA VAL A 91 5.78 -14.06 9.22
C VAL A 91 6.27 -15.50 9.47
#